data_AF-A0A5R9P0L1-F1
#
_entry.id   AF-A0A5R9P0L1-F1
#
_cell.length_a   1.000
_cell.length_b   1.000
_cell.length_c   1.000
_cell.angle_alpha   90.00
_cell.angle_beta   90.00
_cell.angle_gamma   90.00
#
_symmetry.space_group_name_H-M   'P 1'
#
loop_
_entity.id
_entity.type
_entity.pdbx_description
1 polymer ?
#
loop_
_entity_poly.entity_id
_entity_poly.type
_entity_poly.pdbx_seq_one_letter_code
_entity_poly.pdbx_strand_id
1 'polypeptide(L)'
;MHNVQKIVMMRYGYRDENARAETWNPYDDAQLVSVDAEVLKARLGDWNRAIVDRRVKELKKANVEAEKSIASTIARESAVGKLTPEDKTVLRIRDENFGAQRDRYRKEIEQNEALLQKLTSSSLNEIMSQGLVSYWWVFEPADIQTFEDFEASLSDDDDE
;
A
#
# COMPACT_ATOMS: atom_id res chain seq x y z
N MET A 1 -3.35 -11.84 36.64
CA MET A 1 -2.87 -10.99 35.53
C MET A 1 -3.77 -11.31 34.35
N HIS A 2 -4.57 -10.36 33.90
CA HIS A 2 -5.46 -10.58 32.76
C HIS A 2 -4.59 -10.59 31.49
N ASN A 3 -4.68 -11.63 30.65
CA ASN A 3 -3.98 -11.70 29.35
C ASN A 3 -4.71 -10.79 28.34
N VAL A 4 -4.70 -9.48 28.59
CA VAL A 4 -5.26 -8.50 27.68
C VAL A 4 -4.16 -7.98 26.76
N GLN A 5 -4.43 -8.00 25.47
CA GLN A 5 -3.57 -7.49 24.42
C GLN A 5 -4.24 -6.27 23.79
N LYS A 6 -3.44 -5.28 23.39
CA LYS A 6 -3.87 -4.13 22.60
C LYS A 6 -3.53 -4.39 21.14
N ILE A 7 -4.53 -4.41 20.26
CA ILE A 7 -4.35 -4.48 18.81
C ILE A 7 -4.31 -3.06 18.27
N VAL A 8 -3.28 -2.74 17.49
CA VAL A 8 -3.08 -1.42 16.88
C VAL A 8 -2.83 -1.58 15.38
N MET A 9 -3.48 -0.76 14.57
CA MET A 9 -3.08 -0.59 13.18
C MET A 9 -1.96 0.43 13.10
N MET A 10 -0.86 0.05 12.47
CA MET A 10 0.26 0.94 12.20
C MET A 10 0.22 1.37 10.74
N ARG A 11 0.59 2.62 10.45
CA ARG A 11 0.82 3.15 9.09
C ARG A 11 2.30 3.42 8.88
N TYR A 12 2.82 3.03 7.73
CA TYR A 12 4.21 3.29 7.36
C TYR A 12 4.34 4.71 6.81
N GLY A 13 5.15 5.54 7.46
CA GLY A 13 5.46 6.89 7.02
C GLY A 13 6.56 6.90 5.96
N TYR A 14 6.23 7.28 4.73
CA TYR A 14 7.21 7.55 3.68
C TYR A 14 7.75 8.98 3.81
N ARG A 15 8.96 9.21 3.27
CA ARG A 15 9.75 10.44 3.42
C ARG A 15 9.06 11.75 2.99
N ASP A 16 7.93 11.68 2.30
CA ASP A 16 7.36 12.85 1.61
C ASP A 16 5.97 13.27 2.10
N GLU A 17 5.44 12.71 3.20
CA GLU A 17 4.14 13.10 3.78
C GLU A 17 4.19 13.30 5.31
N ASN A 18 5.10 14.15 5.80
CA ASN A 18 5.35 14.47 7.24
C ASN A 18 6.21 13.47 8.03
N ALA A 19 6.69 12.36 7.44
CA ALA A 19 7.57 11.43 8.15
C ALA A 19 8.99 12.00 8.28
N ARG A 20 9.40 12.34 9.51
CA ARG A 20 10.79 12.79 9.81
C ARG A 20 11.82 11.65 9.63
N ALA A 21 11.36 10.40 9.62
CA ALA A 21 12.13 9.18 9.39
C ALA A 21 11.19 8.06 8.90
N GLU A 22 11.72 7.07 8.19
CA GLU A 22 11.02 5.84 7.80
C GLU A 22 10.64 5.05 9.05
N THR A 23 9.38 5.18 9.47
CA THR A 23 8.89 4.66 10.75
C THR A 23 7.42 4.28 10.66
N TRP A 24 7.02 3.34 11.52
CA TRP A 24 5.64 2.96 11.71
C TRP A 24 5.01 3.86 12.78
N ASN A 25 3.86 4.45 12.47
CA ASN A 25 3.09 5.29 13.41
C ASN A 25 1.72 4.66 13.67
N PRO A 26 1.18 4.72 14.90
CA PRO A 26 -0.16 4.21 15.20
C PRO A 26 -1.23 5.04 14.48
N TYR A 27 -2.37 4.40 14.18
CA TYR A 27 -3.54 5.02 13.53
C TYR A 27 -4.49 5.70 14.53
N ASP A 28 -4.03 5.97 15.74
CA ASP A 28 -4.75 6.48 16.92
C ASP A 28 -5.81 5.53 17.54
N ASP A 29 -6.49 4.69 16.75
CA ASP A 29 -7.48 3.72 17.28
C ASP A 29 -6.84 2.38 17.67
N ALA A 30 -7.12 1.91 18.89
CA ALA A 30 -6.63 0.64 19.38
C ALA A 30 -7.71 -0.14 20.13
N GLN A 31 -7.71 -1.46 19.97
CA GLN A 31 -8.72 -2.34 20.55
C GLN A 31 -8.11 -3.27 21.59
N LEU A 32 -8.75 -3.39 22.75
CA LEU A 32 -8.37 -4.35 23.77
C LEU A 32 -9.01 -5.71 23.52
N VAL A 33 -8.21 -6.76 23.60
CA VAL A 33 -8.64 -8.13 23.33
C VAL A 33 -8.07 -9.07 24.39
N SER A 34 -8.93 -9.85 25.05
CA SER A 34 -8.52 -10.91 25.97
C SER A 34 -8.44 -12.25 25.25
N VAL A 35 -7.32 -12.49 24.55
CA VAL A 35 -7.05 -13.73 23.81
C VAL A 35 -5.57 -14.11 23.99
N ASP A 36 -5.27 -15.40 23.98
CA ASP A 36 -3.89 -15.90 24.02
C ASP A 36 -3.03 -15.31 22.89
N ALA A 37 -1.82 -14.87 23.23
CA ALA A 37 -0.93 -14.16 22.31
C ALA A 37 -0.63 -14.97 21.03
N GLU A 38 -0.48 -16.30 21.12
CA GLU A 38 -0.24 -17.15 19.95
C GLU A 38 -1.45 -17.22 19.02
N VAL A 39 -2.66 -17.26 19.57
CA VAL A 39 -3.91 -17.24 18.79
C VAL A 39 -4.07 -15.89 18.10
N LEU A 40 -3.79 -14.81 18.83
CA LEU A 40 -3.84 -13.46 18.28
C LEU A 40 -2.79 -13.26 17.18
N LYS A 41 -1.57 -13.73 17.37
CA LYS A 41 -0.48 -13.69 16.39
C LYS A 41 -0.85 -14.42 15.10
N ALA A 42 -1.45 -15.60 15.19
CA ALA A 42 -1.93 -16.34 14.02
C ALA A 42 -3.00 -15.54 13.26
N ARG A 43 -3.98 -15.00 13.99
CA ARG A 43 -5.07 -14.20 13.40
C ARG A 43 -4.57 -12.93 12.71
N LEU A 44 -3.68 -12.16 13.36
CA LEU A 44 -3.06 -11.00 12.74
C LEU A 44 -2.17 -11.38 11.56
N GLY A 45 -1.53 -12.56 11.61
CA GLY A 45 -0.81 -13.13 10.48
C GLY A 45 -1.68 -13.27 9.23
N ASP A 46 -2.90 -13.79 9.38
CA ASP A 46 -3.87 -13.93 8.29
C ASP A 46 -4.36 -12.56 7.77
N TRP A 47 -4.62 -11.63 8.68
CA TRP A 47 -5.03 -10.27 8.31
C TRP A 47 -3.93 -9.54 7.54
N ASN A 48 -2.69 -9.61 8.01
CA ASN A 48 -1.54 -9.00 7.35
C ASN A 48 -1.23 -9.66 6.00
N ARG A 49 -1.44 -10.98 5.85
CA ARG A 49 -1.39 -11.64 4.53
C ARG A 49 -2.43 -11.07 3.57
N ALA A 50 -3.65 -10.86 4.03
CA ALA A 50 -4.70 -10.28 3.20
C ALA A 50 -4.35 -8.85 2.72
N ILE A 51 -3.63 -8.07 3.53
CA ILE A 51 -3.09 -6.75 3.13
C ILE A 51 -2.07 -6.90 2.01
N VAL A 52 -1.12 -7.83 2.17
CA VAL A 52 -0.11 -8.13 1.14
C VAL A 52 -0.76 -8.59 -0.16
N ASP A 53 -1.71 -9.52 -0.09
CA ASP A 53 -2.42 -10.05 -1.26
C ASP A 53 -3.20 -8.96 -2.00
N ARG A 54 -3.83 -8.03 -1.27
CA ARG A 54 -4.50 -6.87 -1.84
C ARG A 54 -3.49 -5.98 -2.59
N ARG A 55 -2.35 -5.68 -1.96
CA ARG A 55 -1.30 -4.86 -2.59
C ARG A 55 -0.75 -5.53 -3.86
N VAL A 56 -0.53 -6.84 -3.84
CA VAL A 56 -0.13 -7.62 -5.01
C VAL A 56 -1.16 -7.50 -6.13
N LYS A 57 -2.45 -7.60 -5.81
CA LYS A 57 -3.54 -7.46 -6.79
C LYS A 57 -3.58 -6.06 -7.40
N GLU A 58 -3.40 -5.02 -6.58
CA GLU A 58 -3.34 -3.63 -7.04
C GLU A 58 -2.17 -3.39 -8.00
N LEU A 59 -0.98 -3.86 -7.67
CA LEU A 59 0.21 -3.73 -8.53
C LEU A 59 0.04 -4.45 -9.86
N LYS A 60 -0.52 -5.68 -9.84
CA LYS A 60 -0.83 -6.42 -11.08
C LYS A 60 -1.82 -5.66 -11.96
N LYS A 61 -2.85 -5.06 -11.34
CA LYS A 61 -3.83 -4.24 -12.08
C LYS A 61 -3.17 -2.99 -12.68
N ALA A 62 -2.33 -2.30 -11.92
CA ALA A 62 -1.58 -1.14 -12.40
C ALA A 62 -0.69 -1.47 -13.61
N ASN A 63 0.01 -2.62 -13.58
CA ASN A 63 0.82 -3.07 -14.72
C ASN A 63 -0.02 -3.28 -15.98
N VAL A 64 -1.17 -3.93 -15.87
CA VAL A 64 -2.10 -4.12 -17.00
C VAL A 64 -2.59 -2.76 -17.55
N GLU A 65 -2.83 -1.78 -16.69
CA GLU A 65 -3.23 -0.43 -17.11
C GLU A 65 -2.08 0.33 -17.80
N ALA A 66 -0.85 0.19 -17.31
CA ALA A 66 0.34 0.74 -17.94
C ALA A 66 0.61 0.10 -19.32
N GLU A 67 0.46 -1.23 -19.45
CA GLU A 67 0.58 -1.94 -20.73
C GLU A 67 -0.46 -1.45 -21.75
N LYS A 68 -1.72 -1.28 -21.33
CA LYS A 68 -2.78 -0.70 -22.17
C LYS A 68 -2.43 0.73 -22.60
N SER A 69 -1.83 1.51 -21.70
CA SER A 69 -1.39 2.87 -22.00
C SER A 69 -0.26 2.88 -23.03
N ILE A 70 0.71 1.97 -22.93
CA ILE A 70 1.77 1.78 -23.95
C ILE A 70 1.15 1.43 -25.31
N ALA A 71 0.23 0.46 -25.35
CA ALA A 71 -0.45 0.06 -26.58
C ALA A 71 -1.23 1.23 -27.20
N SER A 72 -1.91 2.03 -26.38
CA SER A 72 -2.61 3.23 -26.82
C SER A 72 -1.64 4.27 -27.40
N THR A 73 -0.50 4.51 -26.75
CA THR A 73 0.54 5.42 -27.24
C THR A 73 1.12 4.96 -28.58
N ILE A 74 1.36 3.66 -28.77
CA ILE A 74 1.81 3.09 -30.06
C ILE A 74 0.75 3.31 -31.15
N ALA A 75 -0.52 3.06 -30.86
CA ALA A 75 -1.60 3.28 -31.81
C ALA A 75 -1.73 4.75 -32.22
N ARG A 76 -1.58 5.67 -31.26
CA ARG A 76 -1.59 7.13 -31.51
C ARG A 76 -0.40 7.56 -32.37
N GLU A 77 0.82 7.12 -32.04
CA GLU A 77 2.01 7.41 -32.83
C GLU A 77 1.85 6.91 -34.28
N SER A 78 1.32 5.70 -34.47
CA SER A 78 1.03 5.15 -35.80
C SER A 78 0.00 5.98 -36.57
N ALA A 79 -1.07 6.41 -35.91
CA ALA A 79 -2.10 7.25 -36.51
C ALA A 79 -1.53 8.62 -36.93
N VAL A 80 -0.76 9.27 -36.05
CA VAL A 80 -0.10 10.55 -36.34
C VAL A 80 0.94 10.41 -37.44
N GLY A 81 1.65 9.28 -37.52
CA GLY A 81 2.63 8.99 -38.56
C GLY A 81 2.03 8.86 -39.97
N LYS A 82 0.73 8.57 -40.10
CA LYS A 82 0.02 8.48 -41.38
C LYS A 82 -0.48 9.83 -41.91
N LEU A 83 -0.48 10.87 -41.06
CA LEU A 83 -0.99 12.18 -41.42
C LEU A 83 0.06 13.00 -42.18
N THR A 84 -0.40 13.69 -43.21
CA THR A 84 0.43 14.66 -43.92
C THR A 84 0.75 15.88 -43.04
N PRO A 85 1.80 16.67 -43.35
CA PRO A 85 2.05 17.93 -42.65
C PRO A 85 0.85 18.88 -42.66
N GLU A 86 0.10 18.92 -43.76
CA GLU A 86 -1.13 19.70 -43.92
C GLU A 86 -2.22 19.21 -42.96
N ASP A 87 -2.44 17.89 -42.89
CA ASP A 87 -3.41 17.28 -41.95
C ASP A 87 -3.06 17.61 -40.50
N LYS A 88 -1.78 17.52 -40.12
CA LYS A 88 -1.31 17.85 -38.77
C LYS A 88 -1.58 19.30 -38.41
N THR A 89 -1.41 20.20 -39.37
CA THR A 89 -1.67 21.64 -39.21
C THR A 89 -3.15 21.92 -39.05
N VAL A 90 -4.00 21.34 -39.92
CA VAL A 90 -5.46 21.48 -39.87
C VAL A 90 -6.04 20.91 -38.57
N LEU A 91 -5.58 19.73 -38.16
CA LEU A 91 -6.03 19.03 -36.95
C LEU A 91 -5.36 19.55 -35.66
N ARG A 92 -4.42 20.49 -35.76
CA ARG A 92 -3.67 21.08 -34.63
C ARG A 92 -3.04 20.01 -33.72
N ILE A 93 -2.50 18.95 -34.32
CA ILE A 93 -1.85 17.88 -33.57
C ILE A 93 -0.54 18.42 -33.01
N ARG A 94 -0.36 18.31 -31.68
CA ARG A 94 0.89 18.67 -31.02
C ARG A 94 1.91 17.56 -31.22
N ASP A 95 3.18 17.94 -31.30
CA ASP A 95 4.29 16.99 -31.21
C ASP A 95 4.34 16.42 -29.79
N GLU A 96 3.72 15.27 -29.60
CA GLU A 96 3.83 14.51 -28.37
C GLU A 96 5.14 13.71 -28.37
N ASN A 97 5.84 13.72 -27.23
CA ASN A 97 6.99 12.84 -27.03
C ASN A 97 6.51 11.42 -26.65
N PHE A 98 6.01 10.68 -27.64
CA PHE A 98 5.51 9.32 -27.46
C PHE A 98 6.57 8.37 -26.88
N GLY A 99 7.85 8.58 -27.21
CA GLY A 99 8.97 7.84 -26.63
C GLY A 99 9.05 8.02 -25.12
N ALA A 100 9.09 9.28 -24.65
CA ALA A 100 9.12 9.58 -23.23
C ALA A 100 7.87 9.09 -22.47
N GLN A 101 6.69 9.12 -23.10
CA GLN A 101 5.48 8.55 -22.49
C GLN A 101 5.61 7.04 -22.29
N ARG A 102 6.05 6.29 -23.31
CA ARG A 102 6.26 4.84 -23.21
C ARG A 102 7.31 4.48 -22.16
N ASP A 103 8.41 5.22 -22.12
CA ASP A 103 9.50 4.94 -21.17
C ASP A 103 9.07 5.17 -19.73
N ARG A 104 8.20 6.16 -19.48
CA ARG A 104 7.57 6.35 -18.16
C ARG A 104 6.74 5.13 -17.75
N TYR A 105 5.85 4.63 -18.60
CA TYR A 105 5.04 3.46 -18.29
C TYR A 105 5.88 2.18 -18.15
N ARG A 106 6.93 2.01 -18.94
CA ARG A 106 7.86 0.88 -18.79
C ARG A 106 8.59 0.91 -17.46
N LYS A 107 9.06 2.09 -17.04
CA LYS A 107 9.69 2.27 -15.74
C LYS A 107 8.72 2.01 -14.59
N GLU A 108 7.46 2.42 -14.73
CA GLU A 108 6.42 2.11 -13.75
C GLU A 108 6.19 0.60 -13.63
N ILE A 109 6.09 -0.12 -14.75
CA ILE A 109 5.98 -1.59 -14.76
C ILE A 109 7.19 -2.23 -14.08
N GLU A 110 8.41 -1.81 -14.43
CA GLU A 110 9.66 -2.33 -13.84
C GLU A 110 9.69 -2.13 -12.31
N GLN A 111 9.29 -0.95 -11.83
CA GLN A 111 9.22 -0.65 -10.39
C GLN A 111 8.16 -1.51 -9.68
N ASN A 112 7.00 -1.68 -10.29
CA ASN A 112 5.93 -2.51 -9.76
C ASN A 112 6.31 -4.00 -9.75
N GLU A 113 7.01 -4.49 -10.77
CA GLU A 113 7.51 -5.87 -10.85
C GLU A 113 8.58 -6.14 -9.79
N ALA A 114 9.51 -5.20 -9.59
CA ALA A 114 10.50 -5.30 -8.52
C ALA A 114 9.84 -5.35 -7.13
N LEU A 115 8.80 -4.53 -6.91
CA LEU A 115 8.03 -4.56 -5.67
C LEU A 115 7.22 -5.85 -5.51
N LEU A 116 6.58 -6.33 -6.57
CA LEU A 116 5.87 -7.61 -6.60
C LEU A 116 6.81 -8.76 -6.22
N GLN A 117 8.00 -8.81 -6.81
CA GLN A 117 8.99 -9.83 -6.51
C GLN A 117 9.35 -9.83 -5.02
N LYS A 118 9.58 -8.65 -4.42
CA LYS A 118 9.85 -8.53 -2.98
C LYS A 118 8.67 -9.03 -2.15
N LEU A 119 7.44 -8.59 -2.45
CA LEU A 119 6.23 -9.01 -1.73
C LEU A 119 5.98 -10.52 -1.79
N THR A 120 6.33 -11.19 -2.90
CA THR A 120 6.10 -12.64 -3.06
C THR A 120 7.23 -13.52 -2.53
N SER A 121 8.43 -12.97 -2.36
CA SER A 121 9.62 -13.72 -1.91
C SER A 121 10.01 -13.49 -0.45
N SER A 122 9.52 -12.40 0.15
CA SER A 122 9.82 -12.02 1.53
C SER A 122 8.83 -12.63 2.51
N SER A 123 9.29 -12.90 3.72
CA SER A 123 8.42 -13.21 4.86
C SER A 123 7.61 -11.99 5.30
N LEU A 124 6.53 -12.21 6.06
CA LEU A 124 5.71 -11.12 6.60
C LEU A 124 6.52 -10.13 7.45
N ASN A 125 7.49 -10.62 8.23
CA ASN A 125 8.33 -9.77 9.05
C ASN A 125 9.26 -8.89 8.21
N GLU A 126 9.79 -9.42 7.11
CA GLU A 126 10.64 -8.65 6.18
C GLU A 126 9.81 -7.62 5.39
N ILE A 127 8.58 -7.97 5.00
CA ILE A 127 7.64 -7.05 4.36
C ILE A 127 7.33 -5.87 5.30
N MET A 128 7.09 -6.15 6.58
CA MET A 128 6.84 -5.15 7.60
C MET A 128 8.07 -4.26 7.85
N SER A 129 9.26 -4.85 8.01
CA SER A 129 10.48 -4.09 8.33
C SER A 129 10.93 -3.19 7.17
N GLN A 130 10.66 -3.60 5.93
CA GLN A 130 10.98 -2.82 4.73
C GLN A 130 9.87 -1.83 4.32
N GLY A 131 8.73 -1.81 5.02
CA GLY A 131 7.62 -0.91 4.68
C GLY A 131 7.06 -1.11 3.27
N LEU A 132 7.02 -2.36 2.79
CA LEU A 132 6.54 -2.68 1.44
C LEU A 132 5.01 -2.54 1.29
N VAL A 133 4.30 -2.42 2.42
CA VAL A 133 2.88 -2.09 2.50
C VAL A 133 2.69 -0.88 3.40
N SER A 134 1.58 -0.16 3.19
CA SER A 134 1.33 1.12 3.87
C SER A 134 0.73 0.98 5.26
N TYR A 135 0.14 -0.18 5.61
CA TYR A 135 -0.47 -0.44 6.91
C TYR A 135 -0.22 -1.88 7.37
N TRP A 136 -0.21 -2.08 8.68
CA TRP A 136 0.10 -3.37 9.30
C TRP A 136 -0.55 -3.48 10.68
N TRP A 137 -1.11 -4.64 11.01
CA TRP A 137 -1.64 -4.91 12.34
C TRP A 137 -0.56 -5.47 13.26
N VAL A 138 -0.45 -4.88 14.45
CA VAL A 138 0.41 -5.36 15.54
C VAL A 138 -0.41 -5.57 16.80
N PHE A 139 0.11 -6.38 17.72
CA PHE A 139 -0.41 -6.44 19.08
C PHE A 139 0.71 -6.16 20.08
N GLU A 140 0.35 -5.50 21.17
CA GLU A 140 1.21 -5.18 22.29
C GLU A 140 0.53 -5.64 23.59
N PRO A 141 1.29 -6.00 24.63
CA PRO A 141 0.72 -6.23 25.95
C PRO A 141 -0.05 -4.98 26.40
N ALA A 142 -1.29 -5.14 26.86
CA ALA A 142 -2.02 -4.02 27.44
C ALA A 142 -1.48 -3.74 28.86
N ASP A 143 -1.11 -2.49 29.14
CA ASP A 143 -0.70 -2.07 30.50
C ASP A 143 -1.97 -1.82 31.35
N ILE A 144 -2.59 -2.91 31.79
CA ILE A 144 -3.79 -2.89 32.63
C ILE A 144 -3.38 -3.38 34.02
N GLN A 145 -3.15 -2.43 34.92
CA GLN A 145 -2.70 -2.73 36.29
C GLN A 145 -3.88 -2.98 37.22
N THR A 146 -5.04 -2.39 36.93
CA THR A 146 -6.25 -2.48 37.75
C THR A 146 -7.52 -2.69 36.90
N PHE A 147 -8.62 -3.07 37.56
CA PHE A 147 -9.93 -3.20 36.92
C PHE A 147 -10.50 -1.82 36.50
N GLU A 148 -10.17 -0.75 37.23
CA GLU A 148 -10.53 0.63 36.88
C GLU A 148 -9.85 1.09 35.58
N ASP A 149 -8.59 0.69 35.34
CA ASP A 149 -7.89 0.98 34.07
C ASP A 149 -8.58 0.31 32.87
N PHE A 150 -9.15 -0.88 33.07
CA PHE A 150 -9.91 -1.58 32.05
C PHE A 150 -11.26 -0.88 31.78
N GLU A 151 -12.00 -0.48 32.82
CA GLU A 151 -13.27 0.25 32.65
C GLU A 151 -13.06 1.62 31.98
N ALA A 152 -12.01 2.36 32.34
CA ALA A 152 -11.68 3.64 31.70
C ALA A 152 -11.33 3.49 30.20
N SER A 153 -10.65 2.40 29.83
CA SER A 153 -10.31 2.12 28.43
C SER A 153 -11.49 1.68 27.56
N LEU A 154 -12.63 1.33 28.17
CA LEU A 154 -13.87 1.00 27.48
C LEU A 154 -14.81 2.19 27.35
N SER A 155 -14.64 3.24 28.17
CA SER A 155 -15.55 4.39 28.21
C SER A 155 -15.24 5.49 27.20
N ASP A 156 -14.09 5.44 26.51
CA ASP A 156 -13.72 6.45 25.50
C ASP A 156 -14.51 6.28 24.18
N ASP A 157 -15.32 5.21 24.02
CA ASP A 157 -16.09 4.91 22.80
C ASP A 157 -17.58 5.33 22.85
N ASP A 158 -18.09 5.89 23.96
CA ASP A 158 -19.53 6.15 24.16
C ASP A 158 -19.96 7.64 24.04
N ASP A 159 -19.07 8.57 23.69
CA ASP A 159 -19.41 9.98 23.47
C ASP A 159 -19.26 10.39 21.98
N GLU A 160 -20.16 9.93 21.09
CA GLU A 160 -20.58 10.68 19.88
C GLU A 160 -21.96 10.23 19.32
#